data_AF-A0A918XK71-F1
#
_entry.id   AF-A0A918XK71-F1
#
_cell.length_a   1.000
_cell.length_b   1.000
_cell.length_c   1.000
_cell.angle_alpha   90.00
_cell.angle_beta   90.00
_cell.angle_gamma   90.00
#
_symmetry.space_group_name_H-M   'P 1'
#
loop_
_entity.id
_entity.type
_entity.pdbx_description
1 polymer ?
#
loop_
_entity_poly.entity_id
_entity_poly.type
_entity_poly.pdbx_seq_one_letter_code
_entity_poly.pdbx_strand_id
1 'polypeptide(L)'
;MNPENDPDIAALFGSSPDTQNDAEFTHRVVSAVRTQNQRRRALWWMLDVIAIVVLWLLAEPLQAALTATIPWLFNALIPVEDSALGGLLYPVNNLASAILLAFLLWRSAWRALRN
;
A
#
# COMPACT_ATOMS: atom_id res chain seq x y z
N MET A 1 24.95 -19.14 -21.04
CA MET A 1 25.23 -18.05 -21.99
C MET A 1 24.93 -16.75 -21.27
N ASN A 2 25.96 -15.93 -21.07
CA ASN A 2 25.85 -14.65 -20.38
C ASN A 2 25.34 -13.62 -21.41
N PRO A 3 24.18 -12.97 -21.23
CA PRO A 3 23.60 -12.05 -22.22
C PRO A 3 24.45 -10.80 -22.45
N GLU A 4 25.48 -10.57 -21.63
CA GLU A 4 26.42 -9.46 -21.73
C GLU A 4 27.48 -9.64 -22.83
N ASN A 5 27.64 -10.85 -23.39
CA ASN A 5 28.69 -11.18 -24.35
C ASN A 5 28.14 -11.84 -25.63
N ASP A 6 26.93 -11.45 -26.02
CA ASP A 6 26.29 -11.94 -27.24
C ASP A 6 26.92 -11.27 -28.48
N PRO A 7 27.53 -12.04 -29.40
CA PRO A 7 28.18 -11.49 -30.59
C PRO A 7 27.21 -10.72 -31.50
N ASP A 8 25.91 -11.05 -31.47
CA ASP A 8 24.89 -10.33 -32.23
C ASP A 8 24.63 -8.94 -31.64
N ILE A 9 24.78 -8.77 -30.34
CA ILE A 9 24.73 -7.46 -29.66
C ILE A 9 26.00 -6.67 -29.95
N ALA A 10 27.17 -7.31 -29.90
CA ALA A 10 28.45 -6.65 -30.25
C ALA A 10 28.49 -6.17 -31.72
N ALA A 11 27.85 -6.90 -32.64
CA ALA A 11 27.74 -6.50 -34.04
C ALA A 11 26.84 -5.26 -34.25
N LEU A 12 25.83 -5.05 -33.39
CA LEU A 12 24.98 -3.85 -33.42
C LEU A 12 25.70 -2.58 -32.95
N PHE A 13 26.78 -2.72 -32.15
CA PHE A 13 27.60 -1.61 -31.64
C PHE A 13 29.00 -1.54 -32.29
N GLY A 14 29.35 -2.49 -33.17
CA GLY A 14 30.68 -2.64 -33.76
C GLY A 14 31.00 -1.67 -34.90
N SER A 15 30.03 -0.88 -35.36
CA SER A 15 30.24 0.08 -36.44
C SER A 15 29.48 1.39 -36.20
N SER A 16 30.14 2.39 -35.62
CA SER A 16 29.89 3.81 -35.93
C SER A 16 31.01 4.71 -35.38
N PRO A 17 31.79 5.38 -36.25
CA PRO A 17 32.58 6.53 -35.86
C PRO A 17 31.68 7.78 -35.94
N ASP A 18 30.99 8.13 -34.85
CA ASP A 18 30.42 9.47 -34.68
C ASP A 18 30.00 9.74 -33.22
N THR A 19 30.92 10.26 -32.42
CA THR A 19 30.63 10.71 -31.05
C THR A 19 29.60 11.86 -31.00
N GLN A 20 29.32 12.50 -32.14
CA GLN A 20 28.29 13.53 -32.28
C GLN A 20 26.87 12.92 -32.39
N ASN A 21 26.72 11.73 -32.98
CA ASN A 21 25.45 11.00 -33.01
C ASN A 21 25.07 10.44 -31.63
N ASP A 22 26.05 10.02 -30.82
CA ASP A 22 25.81 9.54 -29.46
C ASP A 22 25.27 10.63 -28.52
N ALA A 23 25.80 11.86 -28.63
CA ALA A 23 25.30 12.98 -27.83
C ALA A 23 23.87 13.36 -28.23
N GLU A 24 23.55 13.36 -29.52
CA GLU A 24 22.21 13.68 -30.03
C GLU A 24 21.20 12.57 -29.74
N PHE A 25 21.61 11.31 -29.85
CA PHE A 25 20.82 10.14 -29.45
C PHE A 25 20.53 10.16 -27.94
N THR A 26 21.56 10.36 -27.12
CA THR A 26 21.41 10.43 -25.65
C THR A 26 20.47 11.57 -25.27
N HIS A 27 20.60 12.74 -25.90
CA HIS A 27 19.69 13.86 -25.65
C HIS A 27 18.23 13.54 -26.02
N ARG A 28 18.00 12.85 -27.14
CA ARG A 28 16.66 12.37 -27.55
C ARG A 28 16.07 11.35 -26.58
N VAL A 29 16.87 10.38 -26.12
CA VAL A 29 16.41 9.37 -25.14
C VAL A 29 16.12 10.02 -23.78
N VAL A 30 17.01 10.88 -23.28
CA VAL A 30 16.85 11.56 -21.99
C VAL A 30 15.63 12.48 -22.01
N SER A 31 15.42 13.24 -23.09
CA SER A 31 14.25 14.10 -23.24
C SER A 31 12.95 13.29 -23.30
N ALA A 32 12.89 12.21 -24.08
CA ALA A 32 11.73 11.32 -24.13
C ALA A 32 11.40 10.69 -22.77
N VAL A 33 12.41 10.17 -22.05
CA VAL A 33 12.25 9.61 -20.70
C VAL A 33 11.81 10.69 -19.72
N ARG A 34 12.32 11.91 -19.83
CA ARG A 34 11.92 13.04 -18.96
C ARG A 34 10.47 13.43 -19.18
N THR A 35 10.00 13.48 -20.43
CA THR A 35 8.59 13.74 -20.76
C THR A 35 7.69 12.61 -20.25
N GLN A 36 8.11 11.35 -20.41
CA GLN A 36 7.34 10.20 -19.91
C GLN A 36 7.28 10.19 -18.37
N ASN A 37 8.39 10.49 -17.70
CA ASN A 37 8.44 10.60 -16.25
C ASN A 37 7.63 11.80 -15.72
N GLN A 38 7.61 12.92 -16.44
CA GLN A 38 6.73 14.06 -16.11
C GLN A 38 5.25 13.68 -16.23
N ARG A 39 4.85 12.98 -17.29
CA ARG A 39 3.47 12.47 -17.44
C ARG A 39 3.11 11.49 -16.32
N ARG A 40 4.00 10.55 -15.99
CA ARG A 40 3.77 9.60 -14.90
C ARG A 40 3.65 10.30 -13.56
N ARG A 41 4.53 11.28 -13.27
CA ARG A 41 4.43 12.10 -12.05
C ARG A 41 3.12 12.87 -12.01
N ALA A 42 2.69 13.47 -13.12
CA ALA A 42 1.41 14.18 -13.19
C ALA A 42 0.23 13.26 -12.88
N LEU A 43 0.24 12.01 -13.38
CA LEU A 43 -0.79 11.01 -13.04
C LEU A 43 -0.79 10.66 -11.55
N TRP A 44 0.39 10.49 -10.94
CA TRP A 44 0.48 10.28 -9.49
C TRP A 44 -0.06 11.46 -8.69
N TRP A 45 0.28 12.69 -9.08
CA TRP A 45 -0.28 13.89 -8.45
C TRP A 45 -1.80 13.94 -8.55
N MET A 46 -2.38 13.57 -9.70
CA MET A 46 -3.83 13.48 -9.84
C MET A 46 -4.44 12.43 -8.91
N LEU A 47 -3.83 11.25 -8.82
CA LEU A 47 -4.27 10.20 -7.89
C LEU A 47 -4.20 10.66 -6.44
N ASP A 48 -3.13 11.34 -6.04
CA ASP A 48 -2.96 11.86 -4.68
C ASP A 48 -4.03 12.90 -4.34
N VAL A 49 -4.32 13.82 -5.27
CA VAL A 49 -5.38 14.82 -5.09
C VAL A 49 -6.75 14.15 -4.96
N ILE A 50 -7.04 13.16 -5.81
CA ILE A 50 -8.30 12.39 -5.72
C ILE A 50 -8.38 11.67 -4.38
N ALA A 51 -7.30 11.02 -3.93
CA ALA A 51 -7.25 10.34 -2.65
C ALA A 51 -7.51 11.30 -1.48
N ILE A 52 -6.91 12.50 -1.50
CA ILE A 52 -7.13 13.53 -0.48
C ILE A 52 -8.59 13.99 -0.49
N VAL A 53 -9.18 14.26 -1.66
CA VAL A 53 -10.59 14.68 -1.77
C VAL A 53 -11.53 13.60 -1.26
N VAL A 54 -11.29 12.34 -1.62
CA VAL A 54 -12.10 11.21 -1.15
C VAL A 54 -11.96 11.04 0.37
N LEU A 55 -10.75 11.12 0.91
CA LEU A 55 -10.52 11.09 2.36
C LEU A 55 -11.22 12.25 3.06
N TRP A 56 -11.22 13.44 2.48
CA TRP A 56 -11.88 14.61 3.06
C TRP A 56 -13.41 14.47 3.06
N LEU A 57 -14.00 14.00 1.96
CA LEU A 57 -15.43 13.70 1.87
C LEU A 57 -15.85 12.59 2.85
N LEU A 58 -14.97 11.62 3.08
CA LEU A 58 -15.23 10.53 4.02
C LEU A 58 -14.84 10.88 5.46
N ALA A 59 -14.14 11.99 5.71
CA ALA A 59 -13.62 12.30 7.04
C ALA A 59 -14.75 12.47 8.06
N GLU A 60 -15.80 13.22 7.72
CA GLU A 60 -16.97 13.41 8.58
C GLU A 60 -17.75 12.11 8.85
N PRO A 61 -18.20 11.35 7.83
CA PRO A 61 -18.94 10.11 8.09
C PRO A 61 -18.06 9.06 8.78
N LEU A 62 -16.76 9.02 8.50
CA LEU A 62 -15.82 8.13 9.19
C LEU A 62 -15.67 8.53 10.66
N GLN A 63 -15.54 9.83 10.93
CA GLN A 63 -15.46 10.35 12.30
C GLN A 63 -16.75 10.07 13.07
N ALA A 64 -17.92 10.27 12.46
CA ALA A 64 -19.21 9.93 13.03
C ALA A 64 -19.36 8.42 13.30
N ALA A 65 -18.91 7.58 12.37
CA ALA A 65 -18.91 6.13 12.56
C ALA A 65 -17.96 5.71 13.70
N LEU A 66 -16.76 6.32 13.79
CA LEU A 66 -15.81 6.07 14.87
C LEU A 66 -16.38 6.49 16.23
N THR A 67 -16.94 7.70 16.35
CA THR A 67 -17.53 8.15 17.61
C THR A 67 -18.73 7.31 18.02
N ALA A 68 -19.54 6.82 17.07
CA ALA A 68 -20.65 5.92 17.35
C ALA A 68 -20.20 4.52 17.79
N THR A 69 -19.04 4.04 17.31
CA THR A 69 -18.55 2.67 17.59
C THR A 69 -17.61 2.59 18.80
N ILE A 70 -16.93 3.68 19.17
CA ILE A 70 -16.06 3.75 20.37
C ILE A 70 -16.74 3.28 21.66
N PRO A 71 -18.00 3.65 21.97
CA PRO A 71 -18.67 3.14 23.16
C PRO A 71 -18.84 1.61 23.15
N TRP A 72 -19.06 1.04 21.97
CA TRP A 72 -19.26 -0.41 21.79
C TRP A 72 -17.95 -1.20 21.83
N LEU A 73 -16.81 -0.54 21.63
CA LEU A 73 -15.50 -1.18 21.70
C LEU A 73 -15.18 -1.73 23.09
N PHE A 74 -15.64 -1.05 24.14
CA PHE A 74 -15.34 -1.40 25.53
C PHE A 74 -16.55 -1.87 26.34
N ASN A 75 -17.76 -1.78 25.77
CA ASN A 75 -18.95 -2.33 26.39
C ASN A 75 -18.99 -3.86 26.25
N ALA A 76 -19.58 -4.50 27.26
CA ALA A 76 -19.81 -5.93 27.24
C ALA A 76 -20.79 -6.29 26.10
N LEU A 77 -20.42 -7.22 25.22
CA LEU A 77 -21.34 -7.69 24.16
C LEU A 77 -22.53 -8.45 24.73
N ILE A 78 -22.28 -9.24 25.77
CA ILE A 78 -23.29 -10.01 26.49
C ILE A 78 -23.34 -9.50 27.93
N PRO A 79 -24.50 -9.04 28.43
CA PRO A 79 -24.64 -8.72 29.84
C PRO A 79 -24.50 -10.00 30.66
N VAL A 80 -23.48 -10.04 31.53
CA VAL A 80 -23.28 -11.15 32.48
C VAL A 80 -23.80 -10.68 33.83
N GLU A 81 -24.92 -11.26 34.27
CA GLU A 81 -25.59 -10.91 35.54
C GLU A 81 -24.76 -11.30 36.76
N ASP A 82 -23.91 -12.30 36.62
CA ASP A 82 -23.04 -12.79 37.69
C ASP A 82 -21.73 -11.98 37.76
N SER A 83 -21.58 -11.19 38.82
CA SER A 83 -20.45 -10.28 39.03
C SER A 83 -19.06 -10.97 39.00
N ALA A 84 -18.98 -12.24 39.41
CA ALA A 84 -17.73 -12.99 39.42
C ALA A 84 -17.29 -13.40 38.01
N LEU A 85 -18.24 -13.89 37.20
CA LEU A 85 -17.99 -14.25 35.80
C LEU A 85 -17.88 -13.01 34.91
N GLY A 86 -18.62 -11.95 35.23
CA GLY A 86 -18.59 -10.67 34.53
C GLY A 86 -17.19 -10.07 34.55
N GLY A 87 -16.53 -10.01 35.70
CA GLY A 87 -15.15 -9.50 35.81
C GLY A 87 -14.12 -10.34 35.05
N LEU A 88 -14.28 -11.66 35.05
CA LEU A 88 -13.37 -12.58 34.35
C LEU A 88 -13.52 -12.50 32.82
N LEU A 89 -14.76 -12.38 32.34
CA LEU A 89 -15.09 -12.36 30.92
C LEU A 89 -15.01 -10.97 30.31
N TYR A 90 -15.06 -9.89 31.10
CA TYR A 90 -15.00 -8.51 30.63
C TYR A 90 -13.85 -8.22 29.64
N PRO A 91 -12.61 -8.71 29.84
CA PRO A 91 -11.51 -8.47 28.90
C PRO A 91 -11.71 -9.13 27.53
N VAL A 92 -12.56 -10.16 27.44
CA VAL A 92 -12.78 -10.99 26.24
C VAL A 92 -14.18 -10.76 25.63
N ASN A 93 -15.11 -10.24 26.43
CA ASN A 93 -16.51 -9.98 26.12
C ASN A 93 -16.72 -8.55 25.61
N ASN A 94 -15.77 -7.98 24.86
CA ASN A 94 -15.91 -6.66 24.26
C ASN A 94 -15.52 -6.70 22.77
N LEU A 95 -15.95 -5.68 22.00
CA LEU A 95 -15.74 -5.70 20.55
C LEU A 95 -14.24 -5.52 20.22
N ALA A 96 -13.51 -4.81 21.06
CA ALA A 96 -12.07 -4.60 20.90
C ALA A 96 -11.28 -5.92 21.00
N SER A 97 -11.62 -6.80 21.94
CA SER A 97 -10.99 -8.11 22.11
C SER A 97 -11.33 -9.05 20.95
N ALA A 98 -12.56 -9.02 20.45
CA ALA A 98 -12.95 -9.77 19.26
C ALA A 98 -12.14 -9.34 18.02
N ILE A 99 -11.99 -8.03 17.80
CA ILE A 99 -11.18 -7.47 16.70
C ILE A 99 -9.71 -7.86 16.86
N LEU A 100 -9.16 -7.76 18.07
CA LEU A 100 -7.77 -8.13 18.35
C LEU A 100 -7.51 -9.62 18.07
N LEU A 101 -8.41 -10.51 18.52
CA LEU A 101 -8.32 -11.94 18.27
C LEU A 101 -8.38 -12.24 16.77
N ALA A 102 -9.33 -11.64 16.05
CA ALA A 102 -9.43 -11.79 14.60
C ALA A 102 -8.16 -11.34 13.88
N PHE A 103 -7.57 -10.22 14.30
CA PHE A 103 -6.32 -9.72 13.75
C PHE A 103 -5.14 -10.65 14.03
N LEU A 104 -5.04 -11.19 15.25
CA LEU A 104 -3.98 -12.13 15.63
C LEU A 104 -4.09 -13.46 14.86
N LEU A 105 -5.32 -13.97 14.68
CA LEU A 105 -5.59 -15.16 13.89
C LEU A 105 -5.29 -14.95 12.41
N TRP A 106 -5.68 -13.80 11.84
CA TRP A 106 -5.32 -13.44 10.48
C TRP A 106 -3.80 -13.38 10.30
N ARG A 107 -3.11 -12.69 11.23
CA ARG A 107 -1.66 -12.54 11.20
C ARG A 107 -0.94 -13.89 11.35
N SER A 108 -1.44 -14.79 12.20
CA SER A 108 -0.85 -16.12 12.36
C SER A 108 -1.07 -16.98 11.10
N ALA A 109 -2.28 -16.96 10.53
CA ALA A 109 -2.57 -17.65 9.27
C ALA A 109 -1.69 -17.15 8.12
N TRP A 110 -1.49 -15.83 8.02
CA TRP A 110 -0.58 -15.24 7.04
C TRP A 110 0.88 -15.68 7.20
N ARG A 111 1.37 -15.81 8.43
CA ARG A 111 2.72 -16.34 8.68
C ARG A 111 2.83 -17.81 8.31
N ALA A 112 1.80 -18.60 8.62
CA ALA A 112 1.77 -20.03 8.33
C ALA A 112 1.75 -20.32 6.82
N LEU A 113 1.14 -19.46 6.01
CA LEU A 113 1.11 -19.58 4.54
C LEU A 113 2.42 -19.15 3.86
N ARG A 114 3.30 -18.44 4.57
CA ARG A 114 4.56 -17.90 4.02
C ARG A 114 5.79 -18.76 4.35
N ASN A 115 5.62 -19.75 5.24
CA ASN A 115 6.59 -20.79 5.57
C ASN A 115 6.20 -22.09 4.87
#